data_AF-A0A1M4Z937-F1
#
_entry.id   AF-A0A1M4Z937-F1
#
_cell.length_a   1.000
_cell.length_b   1.000
_cell.length_c   1.000
_cell.angle_alpha   90.00
_cell.angle_beta   90.00
_cell.angle_gamma   90.00
#
_symmetry.space_group_name_H-M   'P 1'
#
loop_
_entity.id
_entity.type
_entity.pdbx_description
1 polymer ?
#
loop_
_entity_poly.entity_id
_entity_poly.type
_entity_poly.pdbx_seq_one_letter_code
_entity_poly.pdbx_strand_id
1 'polypeptide(L)'
;MKKIAILCLMMFITMSTNVFAAGAINKDGYYKNIRLAGKVKIVENFGDIKVQVVTAFPDIKVKSVTSFPDEIGEWQFVDSFPDFTIQFVEAFPDIKVQFVEAFPGLP
;
A
#
# COMPACT_ATOMS: atom_id res chain seq x y z
N MET A 1 -54.76 -5.45 -27.16
CA MET A 1 -54.20 -5.36 -25.79
C MET A 1 -52.90 -6.17 -25.74
N LYS A 2 -51.80 -5.62 -26.27
CA LYS A 2 -50.50 -6.32 -26.46
C LYS A 2 -49.30 -5.46 -26.03
N LYS A 3 -49.52 -4.39 -25.26
CA LYS A 3 -48.48 -3.40 -24.94
C LYS A 3 -48.27 -3.16 -23.43
N ILE A 4 -48.79 -4.03 -22.57
CA ILE A 4 -48.75 -3.82 -21.11
C ILE A 4 -47.93 -4.90 -20.37
N ALA A 5 -47.50 -5.98 -21.05
CA ALA A 5 -46.65 -7.00 -20.44
C ALA A 5 -45.14 -6.71 -20.56
N ILE A 6 -44.74 -5.57 -21.13
CA ILE A 6 -43.34 -5.15 -21.32
C ILE A 6 -43.05 -3.96 -20.39
N LEU A 7 -43.39 -4.08 -19.11
CA LEU A 7 -43.05 -3.07 -18.11
C LEU A 7 -42.70 -3.69 -16.75
N CYS A 8 -42.23 -4.93 -16.75
CA CYS A 8 -41.53 -5.54 -15.61
C CYS A 8 -40.05 -5.83 -15.93
N LEU A 9 -39.56 -5.37 -17.08
CA LEU A 9 -38.18 -5.60 -17.56
C LEU A 9 -37.17 -4.50 -17.14
N MET A 10 -37.59 -3.50 -16.35
CA MET A 10 -36.74 -2.34 -16.01
C MET A 10 -36.57 -2.14 -14.50
N MET A 11 -36.31 -3.21 -13.75
CA MET A 11 -35.90 -3.05 -12.35
C MET A 11 -34.99 -4.17 -11.84
N PHE A 12 -34.04 -4.61 -12.67
CA PHE A 12 -32.80 -5.17 -12.12
C PHE A 12 -31.76 -4.05 -12.12
N ILE A 13 -31.78 -3.33 -11.00
CA ILE A 13 -30.75 -2.39 -10.56
C ILE A 13 -29.41 -3.04 -10.87
N THR A 14 -28.71 -2.52 -11.87
CA THR A 14 -27.33 -2.89 -12.14
C THR A 14 -26.55 -2.49 -10.90
N MET A 15 -26.22 -3.47 -10.06
CA MET A 15 -25.25 -3.31 -9.00
C MET A 15 -23.97 -2.81 -9.66
N SER A 16 -23.71 -1.52 -9.53
CA SER A 16 -22.41 -0.94 -9.83
C SER A 16 -21.43 -1.58 -8.85
N THR A 17 -20.73 -2.61 -9.31
CA THR A 17 -19.57 -3.13 -8.60
C THR A 17 -18.54 -2.00 -8.61
N ASN A 18 -18.40 -1.30 -7.48
CA ASN A 18 -17.24 -0.45 -7.25
C ASN A 18 -16.03 -1.39 -7.24
N VAL A 19 -15.33 -1.48 -8.37
CA VAL A 19 -14.01 -2.10 -8.41
C VAL A 19 -13.09 -1.11 -7.72
N PHE A 20 -12.93 -1.26 -6.41
CA PHE A 20 -11.81 -0.64 -5.71
C PHE A 20 -10.55 -1.19 -6.35
N ALA A 21 -9.74 -0.31 -6.94
CA ALA A 21 -8.42 -0.68 -7.41
C ALA A 21 -7.69 -1.33 -6.22
N ALA A 22 -7.29 -2.59 -6.36
CA ALA A 22 -6.49 -3.25 -5.34
C ALA A 22 -5.22 -2.41 -5.16
N GLY A 23 -4.98 -1.91 -3.93
CA GLY A 23 -3.75 -1.21 -3.60
C GLY A 23 -2.54 -2.09 -3.94
N ALA A 24 -1.38 -1.47 -4.16
CA ALA A 24 -0.14 -2.18 -4.47
C ALA A 24 0.26 -3.17 -3.34
N ILE A 25 -0.29 -2.98 -2.14
CA ILE A 25 -0.02 -3.73 -0.93
C ILE A 25 -1.25 -4.56 -0.58
N ASN A 26 -1.06 -5.84 -0.29
CA ASN A 26 -2.16 -6.69 0.15
C ASN A 26 -2.57 -6.40 1.60
N LYS A 27 -3.72 -6.96 2.03
CA LYS A 27 -4.27 -6.81 3.38
C LYS A 27 -3.33 -7.25 4.51
N ASP A 28 -2.36 -8.11 4.20
CA ASP A 28 -1.39 -8.66 5.16
C ASP A 28 -0.09 -7.83 5.21
N GLY A 29 -0.05 -6.70 4.51
CA GLY A 29 1.07 -5.76 4.50
C GLY A 29 2.22 -6.16 3.58
N TYR A 30 1.97 -6.97 2.55
CA TYR A 30 3.00 -7.38 1.59
C TYR A 30 2.89 -6.63 0.26
N TYR A 31 4.05 -6.20 -0.25
CA TYR A 31 4.25 -5.76 -1.62
C TYR A 31 5.14 -6.79 -2.33
N LYS A 32 4.66 -7.46 -3.38
CA LYS A 32 5.44 -8.47 -4.14
C LYS A 32 6.20 -9.49 -3.26
N ASN A 33 5.55 -10.01 -2.22
CA ASN A 33 6.10 -10.94 -1.21
C ASN A 33 7.11 -10.33 -0.22
N ILE A 34 7.35 -9.02 -0.24
CA ILE A 34 8.12 -8.31 0.77
C ILE A 34 7.16 -7.84 1.86
N ARG A 35 7.36 -8.28 3.10
CA ARG A 35 6.64 -7.78 4.27
C ARG A 35 7.08 -6.33 4.51
N LEU A 36 6.15 -5.39 4.55
CA LEU A 36 6.45 -3.97 4.81
C LEU A 36 6.59 -3.68 6.31
N ALA A 37 7.38 -4.50 6.98
CA ALA A 37 7.78 -4.43 8.38
C ALA A 37 9.16 -5.06 8.49
N GLY A 38 10.07 -4.48 9.29
CA GLY A 38 11.39 -5.06 9.50
C GLY A 38 12.53 -4.06 9.46
N LYS A 39 13.73 -4.61 9.28
CA LYS A 39 14.97 -3.85 9.06
C LYS A 39 15.06 -3.40 7.62
N VAL A 40 15.20 -2.10 7.42
CA VAL A 40 15.20 -1.46 6.11
C VAL A 40 16.52 -0.78 5.85
N LYS A 41 17.11 -1.01 4.68
CA LYS A 41 18.29 -0.26 4.23
C LYS A 41 17.92 0.67 3.09
N ILE A 42 18.35 1.92 3.21
CA ILE A 42 18.23 2.91 2.12
C ILE A 42 19.38 2.69 1.16
N VAL A 43 19.10 2.58 -0.13
CA VAL A 43 20.11 2.45 -1.20
C VAL A 43 19.90 3.52 -2.26
N GLU A 44 20.98 3.90 -2.93
CA GLU A 44 20.92 4.90 -4.01
C GLU A 44 20.23 4.37 -5.27
N ASN A 45 20.44 3.09 -5.59
CA ASN A 45 19.96 2.46 -6.83
C ASN A 45 19.59 1.00 -6.59
N PHE A 46 18.65 0.49 -7.40
CA PHE A 46 18.23 -0.91 -7.42
C PHE A 46 17.73 -1.44 -6.08
N GLY A 47 17.05 -0.60 -5.29
CA GLY A 47 16.33 -1.06 -4.11
C GLY A 47 15.21 -2.02 -4.49
N ASP A 48 14.87 -2.93 -3.58
CA ASP A 48 13.77 -3.89 -3.78
C ASP A 48 12.43 -3.20 -4.02
N ILE A 49 12.26 -2.01 -3.42
CA ILE A 49 11.06 -1.17 -3.52
C ILE A 49 11.45 0.29 -3.76
N LYS A 50 10.86 0.91 -4.78
CA LYS A 50 10.91 2.36 -4.98
C LYS A 50 9.84 3.07 -4.16
N VAL A 51 10.26 3.93 -3.24
CA VAL A 51 9.39 4.64 -2.31
C VAL A 51 9.30 6.11 -2.71
N GLN A 52 8.08 6.61 -2.87
CA GLN A 52 7.82 8.06 -2.88
C GLN A 52 7.26 8.47 -1.51
N VAL A 53 7.84 9.51 -0.92
CA VAL A 53 7.33 10.07 0.34
C VAL A 53 6.21 11.06 0.04
N VAL A 54 5.08 10.90 0.71
CA VAL A 54 3.89 11.76 0.52
C VAL A 54 3.30 12.21 1.85
N THR A 55 2.54 13.31 1.82
CA THR A 55 1.83 13.84 2.99
C THR A 55 0.35 13.46 3.03
N ALA A 56 -0.21 12.96 1.93
CA ALA A 56 -1.60 12.56 1.81
C ALA A 56 -1.75 11.40 0.81
N PHE A 57 -2.80 10.59 1.00
CA PHE A 57 -3.11 9.40 0.21
C PHE A 57 -1.92 8.43 0.06
N PRO A 58 -1.26 8.04 1.16
CA PRO A 58 -0.21 7.02 1.10
C PRO A 58 -0.82 5.64 0.82
N ASP A 59 0.01 4.71 0.34
CA ASP A 59 -0.32 3.29 0.31
C ASP A 59 -0.08 2.65 1.69
N ILE A 60 0.89 3.17 2.45
CA ILE A 60 1.23 2.72 3.81
C ILE A 60 1.74 3.88 4.67
N LYS A 61 1.39 3.87 5.95
CA LYS A 61 1.97 4.73 6.98
C LYS A 61 3.14 4.01 7.63
N VAL A 62 4.29 4.66 7.64
CA VAL A 62 5.52 4.11 8.20
C VAL A 62 5.93 4.88 9.44
N LYS A 63 6.24 4.14 10.51
CA LYS A 63 6.86 4.68 11.72
C LYS A 63 8.29 4.17 11.80
N SER A 64 9.23 5.09 11.98
CA SER A 64 10.62 4.74 12.26
C SER A 64 10.74 4.25 13.70
N VAL A 65 11.32 3.07 13.89
CA VAL A 65 11.54 2.46 15.22
C VAL A 65 13.01 2.09 15.40
N THR A 66 13.45 2.00 16.65
CA THR A 66 14.85 1.66 16.99
C THR A 66 15.07 0.17 17.25
N SER A 67 14.00 -0.60 17.46
CA SER A 67 14.05 -2.04 17.78
C SER A 67 12.68 -2.69 17.57
N PHE A 68 12.68 -4.00 17.32
CA PHE A 68 11.47 -4.85 17.19
C PHE A 68 10.42 -4.34 16.18
N PRO A 69 10.81 -4.14 14.89
CA PRO A 69 9.90 -3.72 13.83
C PRO A 69 8.97 -4.86 13.36
N ASP A 70 8.07 -5.32 14.23
CA ASP A 70 7.27 -6.53 14.00
C ASP A 70 5.90 -6.22 13.34
N GLU A 71 5.40 -5.00 13.52
CA GLU A 71 4.11 -4.55 12.98
C GLU A 71 4.22 -3.94 11.58
N ILE A 72 3.14 -4.04 10.79
CA ILE A 72 3.07 -3.47 9.44
C ILE A 72 3.31 -1.96 9.52
N GLY A 73 4.26 -1.47 8.74
CA GLY A 73 4.65 -0.07 8.74
C GLY A 73 5.69 0.30 9.80
N GLU A 74 6.17 -0.63 10.64
CA GLU A 74 7.31 -0.36 11.52
C GLU A 74 8.62 -0.67 10.80
N TRP A 75 9.44 0.36 10.58
CA TRP A 75 10.71 0.24 9.87
C TRP A 75 11.85 0.62 10.79
N GLN A 76 12.83 -0.29 10.92
CA GLN A 76 14.09 -0.01 11.58
C GLN A 76 15.17 0.22 10.52
N PHE A 77 15.67 1.45 10.40
CA PHE A 77 16.71 1.74 9.42
C PHE A 77 18.08 1.20 9.86
N VAL A 78 18.74 0.42 8.99
CA VAL A 78 20.03 -0.22 9.26
C VAL A 78 20.96 -0.20 8.05
N ASP A 79 22.27 -0.26 8.30
CA ASP A 79 23.28 -0.35 7.24
C ASP A 79 23.66 -1.79 6.85
N SER A 80 23.40 -2.76 7.73
CA SER A 80 23.80 -4.16 7.56
C SER A 80 22.69 -5.11 7.99
N PHE A 81 22.60 -6.25 7.29
CA PHE A 81 21.57 -7.29 7.47
C PHE A 81 20.12 -6.76 7.44
N PRO A 82 19.74 -5.99 6.40
CA PRO A 82 18.34 -5.60 6.22
C PRO A 82 17.48 -6.80 5.78
N ASP A 83 16.19 -6.73 6.08
CA ASP A 83 15.20 -7.67 5.55
C ASP A 83 14.83 -7.30 4.11
N PHE A 84 14.83 -6.01 3.78
CA PHE A 84 14.66 -5.48 2.42
C PHE A 84 15.29 -4.09 2.27
N THR A 85 15.46 -3.67 1.02
CA THR A 85 16.03 -2.37 0.66
C THR A 85 14.99 -1.46 0.01
N ILE A 86 15.15 -0.15 0.22
CA ILE A 86 14.32 0.87 -0.44
C ILE A 86 15.18 1.86 -1.20
N GLN A 87 14.63 2.38 -2.29
CA GLN A 87 15.17 3.52 -3.02
C GLN A 87 14.15 4.65 -3.00
N PHE A 88 14.53 5.84 -2.52
CA PHE A 88 13.65 7.01 -2.61
C PHE A 88 13.63 7.55 -4.04
N VAL A 89 12.43 7.84 -4.55
CA VAL A 89 12.21 8.39 -5.90
C VAL A 89 11.12 9.47 -5.90
N GLU A 90 11.24 10.43 -6.81
CA GLU A 90 10.24 11.49 -7.00
C GLU A 90 9.13 11.11 -7.98
N ALA A 91 9.39 10.14 -8.88
CA ALA A 91 8.47 9.72 -9.92
C ALA A 91 8.55 8.20 -10.16
N PHE A 92 7.44 7.64 -10.66
CA PHE A 92 7.27 6.20 -10.91
C PHE A 92 7.63 5.31 -9.70
N PRO A 93 7.06 5.59 -8.50
CA PRO A 93 7.28 4.75 -7.34
C PRO A 93 6.55 3.41 -7.47
N ASP A 94 7.04 2.44 -6.71
CA ASP A 94 6.33 1.19 -6.47
C ASP A 94 5.24 1.37 -5.41
N ILE A 95 5.53 2.12 -4.33
CA ILE A 95 4.59 2.47 -3.26
C ILE A 95 4.79 3.91 -2.77
N LYS A 96 3.73 4.51 -2.23
CA LYS A 96 3.75 5.79 -1.54
C LYS A 96 3.75 5.58 -0.03
N VAL A 97 4.70 6.20 0.65
CA VAL A 97 4.87 6.12 2.10
C VAL A 97 4.59 7.48 2.73
N GLN A 98 3.81 7.49 3.80
CA GLN A 98 3.72 8.63 4.71
C GLN A 98 4.44 8.27 6.00
N PHE A 99 5.44 9.06 6.40
CA PHE A 99 6.06 8.90 7.72
C PHE A 99 5.16 9.47 8.82
N VAL A 100 4.98 8.71 9.90
CA VAL A 100 4.11 9.06 11.04
C VAL A 100 4.79 8.72 12.37
N GLU A 101 4.38 9.41 13.43
CA GLU A 101 4.86 9.15 14.80
C GLU A 101 4.05 8.05 15.52
N ALA A 102 2.81 7.80 15.08
CA ALA A 102 1.90 6.85 15.69
C ALA A 102 0.94 6.22 14.65
N PHE A 103 0.38 5.06 15.00
CA PHE A 103 -0.55 4.29 14.17
C PHE A 103 0.02 3.95 12.77
N PRO A 104 1.16 3.23 12.72
CA PRO A 104 1.67 2.71 11.45
C PRO A 104 0.72 1.66 10.85
N GLY A 105 0.91 1.34 9.57
CA GLY A 105 0.15 0.31 8.88
C GLY A 105 -0.59 0.83 7.65
N LEU A 106 -1.54 0.02 7.17
CA LEU A 106 -2.36 0.38 6.01
C LEU A 106 -3.38 1.47 6.38
N PRO A 107 -3.68 2.42 5.46
CA PRO A 107 -4.69 3.47 5.67
C PRO A 107 -6.10 2.96 5.97
#